data_AF-A0A4Q3RL48-F1
#
_entry.id   AF-A0A4Q3RL48-F1
#
_cell.length_a   1.000
_cell.length_b   1.000
_cell.length_c   1.000
_cell.angle_alpha   90.00
_cell.angle_beta   90.00
_cell.angle_gamma   90.00
#
_symmetry.space_group_name_H-M   'P 1'
#
loop_
_entity.id
_entity.type
_entity.pdbx_description
1 polymer ?
#
loop_
_entity_poly.entity_id
_entity_poly.type
_entity_poly.pdbx_seq_one_letter_code
_entity_poly.pdbx_strand_id
1 'polypeptide(L)'
;HQGKGWEQFTDAVIQKISEEKENLVFLLWGSYAQKKGALIDGKKHLVLKSAHPSPFAADRGFFGNGHFIKANDYLKKHGKKEIAW
;
A
#
# COMPACT_ATOMS: atom_id res chain seq x y z
N HIS A 1 16.87 -13.01 -0.86
CA HIS A 1 16.01 -13.90 -0.03
C HIS A 1 14.64 -14.19 -0.64
N GLN A 2 14.40 -13.86 -1.91
CA GLN A 2 13.16 -14.21 -2.63
C GLN A 2 13.03 -15.74 -2.78
N GLY A 3 11.81 -16.25 -2.70
CA GLY A 3 11.47 -17.67 -2.84
C GLY A 3 11.86 -18.53 -1.64
N LYS A 4 12.07 -17.91 -0.47
CA LYS A 4 12.53 -18.59 0.75
C LYS A 4 11.46 -18.63 1.86
N GLY A 5 10.21 -18.30 1.54
CA GLY A 5 9.06 -18.41 2.45
C GLY A 5 8.59 -17.08 3.06
N TRP A 6 9.37 -16.00 2.93
CA TRP A 6 8.96 -14.66 3.37
C TRP A 6 7.69 -14.17 2.67
N GLU A 7 7.48 -14.61 1.44
CA GLU A 7 6.29 -14.28 0.68
C GLU A 7 5.02 -14.81 1.36
N GLN A 8 5.03 -16.07 1.80
CA GLN A 8 3.90 -16.69 2.49
C GLN A 8 3.56 -15.95 3.78
N PHE A 9 4.58 -15.62 4.57
CA PHE A 9 4.39 -14.88 5.81
C PHE A 9 3.80 -13.49 5.56
N THR A 10 4.39 -12.73 4.64
CA THR A 10 3.92 -11.36 4.35
C THR A 10 2.54 -11.34 3.69
N ASP A 11 2.23 -12.32 2.85
CA ASP A 11 0.91 -12.48 2.23
C ASP A 11 -0.16 -12.76 3.30
N ALA A 12 0.13 -13.68 4.22
CA ALA A 12 -0.78 -13.99 5.34
C ALA A 12 -1.01 -12.76 6.23
N VAL A 13 0.03 -11.98 6.51
CA VAL A 13 -0.11 -10.73 7.29
C VAL A 13 -1.01 -9.73 6.56
N ILE A 14 -0.78 -9.49 5.27
CA ILE A 14 -1.58 -8.54 4.46
C ILE A 14 -3.05 -8.97 4.43
N GLN A 15 -3.30 -10.25 4.17
CA GLN A 15 -4.66 -10.78 4.13
C GLN A 15 -5.36 -10.61 5.48
N LYS A 16 -4.68 -11.00 6.58
CA LYS A 16 -5.22 -10.91 7.94
C LYS A 16 -5.59 -9.48 8.32
N ILE A 17 -4.72 -8.50 8.04
CA ILE A 17 -5.03 -7.10 8.35
C ILE A 17 -6.13 -6.53 7.44
N SER A 18 -6.24 -6.99 6.19
CA SER A 18 -7.31 -6.56 5.30
C SER A 18 -8.68 -7.12 5.73
N GLU A 19 -8.70 -8.34 6.28
CA GLU A 19 -9.91 -8.97 6.79
C GLU A 19 -10.38 -8.33 8.10
N GLU A 20 -9.47 -8.10 9.04
CA GLU A 20 -9.84 -7.71 10.41
C GLU A 20 -9.97 -6.20 10.64
N LYS A 21 -9.44 -5.37 9.73
CA LYS A 21 -9.49 -3.92 9.87
C LYS A 21 -10.34 -3.30 8.78
N GLU A 22 -10.57 -2.00 8.92
CA GLU A 22 -11.25 -1.16 7.94
C GLU A 22 -10.51 0.17 7.82
N ASN A 23 -10.68 0.85 6.68
CA ASN A 23 -10.16 2.18 6.41
C ASN A 23 -8.63 2.26 6.60
N LEU A 24 -7.91 1.23 6.16
CA LEU A 24 -6.45 1.22 6.06
C LEU A 24 -6.02 1.82 4.72
N VAL A 25 -4.79 2.31 4.68
CA VAL A 25 -4.13 2.78 3.45
C VAL A 25 -2.97 1.84 3.14
N PHE A 26 -2.98 1.26 1.94
CA PHE A 26 -1.91 0.42 1.43
C PHE A 26 -1.16 1.15 0.31
N LEU A 27 0.13 1.43 0.53
CA LEU A 27 1.01 2.04 -0.45
C LEU A 27 1.81 0.95 -1.18
N LEU A 28 1.41 0.62 -2.41
CA LEU A 28 2.01 -0.45 -3.20
C LEU A 28 2.94 0.14 -4.27
N TRP A 29 4.22 0.28 -3.92
CA TRP A 29 5.24 0.83 -4.80
C TRP A 29 6.06 -0.26 -5.49
N GLY A 30 5.99 -0.28 -6.82
CA GLY A 30 6.63 -1.30 -7.65
C GLY A 30 5.75 -2.50 -7.95
N SER A 31 6.06 -3.21 -9.04
CA SER A 31 5.22 -4.28 -9.59
C SER A 31 4.99 -5.44 -8.62
N TYR A 32 6.01 -5.81 -7.84
CA TYR A 32 5.90 -6.88 -6.86
C TYR A 32 4.90 -6.54 -5.73
N ALA A 33 4.97 -5.31 -5.19
CA ALA A 33 4.00 -4.85 -4.19
C ALA A 33 2.58 -4.73 -4.79
N GLN A 34 2.46 -4.24 -6.02
CA GLN A 34 1.17 -4.11 -6.70
C GLN A 34 0.46 -5.45 -6.91
N LYS A 35 1.22 -6.55 -7.13
CA LYS A 35 0.66 -7.91 -7.21
C LYS A 35 0.03 -8.36 -5.90
N LYS A 36 0.63 -8.04 -4.75
CA LYS A 36 0.04 -8.29 -3.42
C LYS A 36 -1.27 -7.52 -3.20
N GLY A 37 -1.58 -6.53 -4.03
CA GLY A 37 -2.86 -5.84 -4.05
C GLY A 37 -4.08 -6.75 -4.26
N ALA A 38 -3.90 -7.95 -4.81
CA ALA A 38 -4.98 -8.94 -4.93
C ALA A 38 -5.45 -9.51 -3.56
N LEU A 39 -4.64 -9.38 -2.51
CA LEU A 39 -4.94 -9.85 -1.15
C LEU A 39 -5.69 -8.79 -0.30
N ILE A 40 -5.98 -7.62 -0.88
CA ILE A 40 -6.55 -6.48 -0.16
C ILE A 40 -7.96 -6.22 -0.67
N ASP A 41 -8.92 -6.12 0.25
CA ASP A 41 -10.28 -5.67 -0.05
C ASP A 41 -10.30 -4.16 -0.30
N GLY A 42 -10.27 -3.78 -1.58
CA GLY A 42 -10.32 -2.40 -2.03
C GLY A 42 -11.65 -1.67 -1.78
N LYS A 43 -12.70 -2.36 -1.33
CA LYS A 43 -13.95 -1.71 -0.88
C LYS A 43 -13.82 -1.22 0.56
N LYS A 44 -13.02 -1.92 1.39
CA LYS A 44 -12.78 -1.59 2.80
C LYS A 44 -11.60 -0.64 3.01
N HIS A 45 -10.71 -0.53 2.02
CA HIS A 45 -9.41 0.10 2.16
C HIS A 45 -9.03 0.95 0.95
N LEU A 46 -8.16 1.92 1.18
CA LEU A 46 -7.51 2.65 0.10
C LEU A 46 -6.25 1.91 -0.34
N VAL A 47 -6.15 1.60 -1.63
CA VAL A 47 -4.95 1.03 -2.24
C VAL A 47 -4.36 2.04 -3.24
N LEU A 48 -3.17 2.55 -2.95
CA LEU A 48 -2.46 3.49 -3.81
C LEU A 48 -1.28 2.80 -4.49
N LYS A 49 -1.22 2.84 -5.81
CA LYS A 49 -0.21 2.16 -6.64
C LYS A 49 0.64 3.17 -7.40
N SER A 50 1.95 2.95 -7.40
CA SER A 50 2.92 3.79 -8.12
C SER A 50 4.17 2.99 -8.48
N ALA A 51 5.05 3.56 -9.30
CA ALA A 51 6.40 3.04 -9.48
C ALA A 51 7.16 2.98 -8.14
N HIS A 52 8.21 2.16 -8.09
CA HIS A 52 9.07 2.05 -6.92
C HIS A 52 9.96 3.30 -6.79
N PRO A 53 10.26 3.80 -5.57
CA PRO A 53 11.15 4.95 -5.34
C PRO A 53 12.62 4.74 -5.76
N SER A 54 12.96 3.58 -6.32
CA SER A 54 14.34 3.29 -6.73
C SER A 54 14.71 4.18 -7.92
N PRO A 55 15.95 4.68 -8.03
CA PRO A 55 16.39 5.51 -9.15
C PRO A 55 16.08 4.89 -10.52
N PHE A 56 16.05 3.56 -10.63
CA PHE A 56 15.74 2.85 -11.88
C PHE A 56 14.28 2.97 -12.35
N ALA A 57 13.37 3.42 -11.47
CA ALA A 57 11.94 3.45 -11.74
C ALA A 57 11.22 4.71 -11.25
N ALA A 58 11.86 5.56 -10.44
CA ALA A 58 11.20 6.67 -9.75
C ALA A 58 10.58 7.69 -10.74
N ASP A 59 11.27 7.98 -11.83
CA ASP A 59 10.81 8.91 -12.87
C ASP A 59 9.61 8.35 -13.67
N ARG A 60 9.31 7.06 -13.54
CA ARG A 60 8.18 6.40 -14.22
C ARG A 60 6.86 6.52 -13.44
N GLY A 61 6.81 7.40 -12.44
CA GLY A 61 5.57 7.74 -11.73
C GLY A 61 5.61 7.65 -10.21
N PHE A 62 6.79 7.54 -9.59
CA PHE A 62 6.93 7.72 -8.14
C PHE A 62 6.92 9.21 -7.76
N PHE A 63 7.75 10.01 -8.43
CA PHE A 63 7.77 11.45 -8.19
C PHE A 63 6.43 12.08 -8.58
N GLY A 64 5.92 12.95 -7.70
CA GLY A 64 4.63 13.62 -7.91
C GLY A 64 3.39 12.74 -7.68
N ASN A 65 3.51 11.50 -7.22
CA ASN A 65 2.34 10.62 -7.02
C ASN A 65 1.34 11.13 -5.95
N GLY A 66 1.80 11.98 -5.03
CA GLY A 66 0.99 12.59 -3.97
C GLY A 66 0.44 11.59 -2.95
N HIS A 67 1.05 10.40 -2.80
CA HIS A 67 0.50 9.32 -1.99
C HIS A 67 0.34 9.68 -0.51
N PHE A 68 1.27 10.44 0.07
CA PHE A 68 1.21 10.83 1.48
C PHE A 68 0.02 11.76 1.78
N ILE A 69 -0.25 12.72 0.88
CA ILE A 69 -1.41 13.62 0.97
C ILE A 69 -2.69 12.79 0.82
N LYS A 70 -2.80 11.97 -0.24
CA LYS A 70 -3.96 11.09 -0.46
C LYS A 70 -4.23 10.14 0.70
N ALA A 71 -3.17 9.64 1.35
CA ALA A 71 -3.28 8.79 2.52
C ALA A 71 -3.91 9.55 3.70
N ASN A 72 -3.40 10.74 4.01
CA ASN A 72 -3.94 11.57 5.10
C ASN A 72 -5.37 12.05 4.80
N ASP A 73 -5.68 12.44 3.55
CA ASP A 73 -7.03 12.81 3.13
C ASP A 73 -8.03 11.66 3.37
N TYR A 74 -7.63 10.43 3.03
CA TYR A 74 -8.46 9.24 3.26
C TYR A 74 -8.62 8.93 4.74
N LEU A 75 -7.54 9.01 5.53
CA LEU A 75 -7.62 8.80 6.98
C LEU A 75 -8.55 9.82 7.62
N LYS A 76 -8.38 11.10 7.30
CA LYS A 76 -9.22 12.20 7.78
C LYS A 76 -10.68 12.00 7.41
N LYS A 77 -10.99 11.62 6.16
CA LYS A 77 -12.36 11.32 5.70
C LYS A 77 -13.03 10.22 6.52
N HIS A 78 -12.26 9.27 7.05
CA HIS A 78 -12.76 8.18 7.89
C HIS A 78 -12.56 8.44 9.39
N GLY A 79 -12.35 9.70 9.80
CA GLY A 79 -12.21 10.07 11.21
C GLY A 79 -10.95 9.51 11.88
N LYS A 80 -9.95 9.09 11.11
CA LYS A 80 -8.67 8.59 11.62
C LYS A 80 -7.65 9.71 11.74
N LYS A 81 -6.76 9.56 12.71
CA LYS A 81 -5.62 10.47 12.90
C LYS A 81 -4.71 10.40 11.67
N GLU A 82 -4.39 11.57 11.12
CA GLU A 82 -3.44 11.73 10.03
C GLU A 82 -2.01 11.39 10.51
N ILE A 83 -1.17 10.96 9.57
CA ILE A 83 0.23 10.66 9.83
C ILE A 83 1.04 11.95 9.71
N ALA A 84 1.87 12.23 10.71
CA ALA A 84 2.95 13.20 10.60
C ALA A 84 4.14 12.49 9.94
N TRP A 85 4.27 12.67 8.62
CA TRP A 85 5.28 12.02 7.78
C TRP A 85 6.69 12.57 8.00
#